data_AF-A0A522PXM6-F1
#
_entry.id   AF-A0A522PXM6-F1
#
_cell.length_a   1.000
_cell.length_b   1.000
_cell.length_c   1.000
_cell.angle_alpha   90.00
_cell.angle_beta   90.00
_cell.angle_gamma   90.00
#
_symmetry.space_group_name_H-M   'P 1'
#
loop_
_entity.id
_entity.type
_entity.pdbx_description
1 polymer ?
#
loop_
_entity_poly.entity_id
_entity_poly.type
_entity_poly.pdbx_seq_one_letter_code
_entity_poly.pdbx_strand_id
1 'polypeptide(L)'
;MTEPRPMGLQSWTPGPPSDFADIGENAMNAHSTQVVTESMPAERAKPASTGLHAVAASERVVSVDALRGFDMFWIAGGAPFVMEFFKLFANPLPPWLGGQFEHTSWIGFDFWDIIMPLFLFIVGVAMPFSIGKRVERGDSRARIYRKVAYRVAVLWVLGMVAQGHLLLFTLGNFQIYSNTLQSIAAGYLIASIALVEMPLRWQAGLAAGLLVVYWALMRFVPVPGVGAGVITPQGNLAMWVDTVILGRFRDGTTYTWILSSLGFGATTLMGVLAGHMLRGPKPKERKALLLAASGLACLFAGWLWSFEFPIIKHIWTSSMVLWSGGWCLLLLALFYYVIDVKGYRRWAFFFIVFGMNAIVAYIAPDIIPFRTISRTLFAGLATHLGILGNFLIAAGSVGILWLGLYYMFCKKTFVRI
;
A
#
# COMPACT_ATOMS: atom_id res chain seq x y z
N MET A 1 -0.15 -3.47 -75.89
CA MET A 1 0.73 -4.42 -75.18
C MET A 1 1.01 -3.81 -73.81
N THR A 2 0.83 -4.47 -72.66
CA THR A 2 0.28 -5.81 -72.36
C THR A 2 -0.06 -5.83 -70.86
N GLU A 3 -1.23 -6.31 -70.45
CA GLU A 3 -1.47 -6.69 -69.04
C GLU A 3 -0.73 -7.99 -68.70
N PRO A 4 -0.46 -8.30 -67.40
CA PRO A 4 -1.42 -9.18 -66.71
C PRO A 4 -1.55 -9.02 -65.17
N ARG A 5 -2.81 -9.12 -64.70
CA ARG A 5 -3.32 -9.74 -63.43
C ARG A 5 -2.93 -9.18 -62.03
N PRO A 6 -3.89 -9.17 -61.08
CA PRO A 6 -3.63 -9.01 -59.64
C PRO A 6 -3.36 -10.35 -58.93
N MET A 7 -2.78 -10.31 -57.72
CA MET A 7 -2.80 -11.40 -56.74
C MET A 7 -3.73 -11.07 -55.57
N GLY A 8 -4.46 -12.07 -55.07
CA GLY A 8 -5.51 -11.91 -54.06
C GLY A 8 -5.02 -11.94 -52.61
N LEU A 9 -5.86 -11.42 -51.70
CA LEU A 9 -5.64 -11.53 -50.26
C LEU A 9 -5.90 -12.98 -49.79
N GLN A 10 -5.17 -13.41 -48.77
CA GLN A 10 -5.61 -14.47 -47.86
C GLN A 10 -5.63 -13.93 -46.43
N SER A 11 -6.64 -14.35 -45.66
CA SER A 11 -6.89 -13.91 -44.29
C SER A 11 -6.14 -14.74 -43.27
N TRP A 12 -5.71 -14.10 -42.17
CA TRP A 12 -5.09 -14.78 -41.04
C TRP A 12 -6.10 -14.94 -39.91
N THR A 13 -6.31 -16.16 -39.44
CA THR A 13 -7.18 -16.48 -38.29
C THR A 13 -6.41 -17.33 -37.27
N PRO A 14 -6.36 -16.93 -35.98
CA PRO A 14 -5.70 -17.72 -34.93
C PRO A 14 -6.61 -18.84 -34.42
N GLY A 15 -6.06 -20.05 -34.31
CA GLY A 15 -6.71 -21.18 -33.62
C GLY A 15 -6.66 -21.07 -32.09
N PRO A 16 -7.54 -21.78 -31.36
CA PRO A 16 -7.58 -21.74 -29.90
C PRO A 16 -6.48 -22.62 -29.27
N PRO A 17 -5.92 -22.24 -28.10
CA PRO A 17 -4.99 -23.08 -27.35
C PRO A 17 -5.74 -24.11 -26.48
N SER A 18 -5.46 -25.40 -26.69
CA SER A 18 -5.99 -26.50 -25.87
C SER A 18 -5.00 -26.94 -24.78
N ASP A 19 -5.51 -26.94 -23.56
CA ASP A 19 -5.06 -27.47 -22.26
C ASP A 19 -3.70 -28.16 -22.03
N PHE A 20 -3.22 -27.98 -20.78
CA PHE A 20 -2.15 -28.76 -20.15
C PHE A 20 -2.72 -30.07 -19.56
N ALA A 21 -2.20 -31.22 -19.98
CA ALA A 21 -2.33 -32.49 -19.26
C ALA A 21 -1.19 -33.47 -19.58
N ASP A 22 -0.95 -34.38 -18.64
CA ASP A 22 -0.38 -35.73 -18.77
C ASP A 22 0.95 -35.96 -19.53
N ILE A 23 2.04 -35.99 -18.74
CA ILE A 23 3.24 -36.80 -18.98
C ILE A 23 3.65 -37.38 -17.62
N GLY A 24 3.77 -38.70 -17.38
CA GLY A 24 3.46 -39.86 -18.22
C GLY A 24 3.85 -41.15 -17.47
N GLU A 25 3.17 -42.27 -17.71
CA GLU A 25 3.38 -43.53 -16.97
C GLU A 25 3.27 -44.77 -17.88
N ASN A 26 4.01 -45.84 -17.55
CA ASN A 26 4.19 -47.10 -18.30
C ASN A 26 5.03 -46.96 -19.61
N ALA A 27 5.79 -47.98 -20.07
CA ALA A 27 5.66 -49.42 -19.81
C ALA A 27 6.97 -50.23 -19.77
N MET A 28 6.85 -51.46 -19.25
CA MET A 28 7.76 -52.61 -19.40
C MET A 28 7.54 -53.31 -20.76
N ASN A 29 8.37 -54.18 -21.34
CA ASN A 29 9.62 -54.90 -20.94
C ASN A 29 10.36 -55.29 -22.28
N ALA A 30 11.42 -56.10 -22.42
CA ALA A 30 12.26 -56.97 -21.56
C ALA A 30 13.64 -57.23 -22.24
N HIS A 31 14.66 -57.71 -21.51
CA HIS A 31 15.56 -58.82 -21.94
C HIS A 31 16.52 -59.24 -20.81
N SER A 32 17.10 -60.45 -20.91
CA SER A 32 17.81 -61.13 -19.81
C SER A 32 19.11 -61.81 -20.25
N THR A 33 20.22 -61.56 -19.54
CA THR A 33 21.51 -62.28 -19.66
C THR A 33 22.10 -62.49 -18.25
N GLN A 34 22.90 -63.55 -18.07
CA GLN A 34 23.30 -64.04 -16.74
C GLN A 34 24.65 -63.49 -16.21
N VAL A 35 24.69 -63.33 -14.88
CA VAL A 35 25.78 -63.65 -13.93
C VAL A 35 27.23 -63.37 -14.34
N VAL A 36 27.85 -62.40 -13.67
CA VAL A 36 29.14 -62.57 -12.97
C VAL A 36 29.02 -61.91 -11.58
N THR A 37 29.51 -62.58 -10.54
CA THR A 37 29.64 -62.00 -9.19
C THR A 37 31.07 -61.51 -8.96
N GLU A 38 31.26 -60.21 -8.79
CA GLU A 38 32.57 -59.63 -8.42
C GLU A 38 32.38 -58.57 -7.33
N SER A 39 33.18 -58.65 -6.26
CA SER A 39 32.99 -57.88 -5.03
C SER A 39 33.85 -56.60 -5.01
N MET A 40 33.21 -55.43 -5.03
CA MET A 40 33.89 -54.13 -4.86
C MET A 40 33.74 -53.57 -3.42
N PRO A 41 34.64 -52.67 -2.97
CA PRO A 41 34.74 -52.29 -1.56
C PRO A 41 33.62 -51.36 -1.06
N ALA A 42 33.47 -51.27 0.26
CA ALA A 42 32.41 -50.54 0.93
C ALA A 42 32.32 -49.05 0.55
N GLU A 43 31.26 -48.68 -0.20
CA GLU A 43 30.88 -47.28 -0.39
C GLU A 43 30.37 -46.68 0.94
N ARG A 44 30.74 -45.43 1.22
CA ARG A 44 30.34 -44.76 2.47
C ARG A 44 28.83 -44.56 2.55
N ALA A 45 28.20 -45.16 3.55
CA ALA A 45 26.80 -44.93 3.88
C ALA A 45 26.50 -43.43 4.02
N LYS A 46 25.59 -42.91 3.19
CA LYS A 46 25.03 -41.56 3.34
C LYS A 46 24.23 -41.53 4.64
N PRO A 47 24.47 -40.58 5.57
CA PRO A 47 23.65 -40.47 6.77
C PRO A 47 22.21 -40.16 6.37
N ALA A 48 21.25 -40.90 6.91
CA ALA A 48 19.84 -40.65 6.65
C ALA A 48 19.48 -39.22 7.09
N SER A 49 18.89 -38.44 6.17
CA SER A 49 18.42 -37.09 6.48
C SER A 49 17.19 -37.18 7.39
N THR A 50 17.43 -37.15 8.71
CA THR A 50 16.40 -36.98 9.73
C THR A 50 15.50 -35.80 9.38
N GLY A 51 14.20 -35.98 9.60
CA GLY A 51 13.16 -35.10 9.07
C GLY A 51 13.28 -33.65 9.55
N LEU A 52 14.00 -32.83 8.80
CA LEU A 52 14.01 -31.39 9.00
C LEU A 52 12.64 -30.86 8.58
N HIS A 53 11.86 -30.33 9.54
CA HIS A 53 10.53 -29.81 9.26
C HIS A 53 10.56 -28.86 8.05
N ALA A 54 9.80 -29.20 7.01
CA ALA A 54 9.59 -28.31 5.88
C ALA A 54 8.94 -27.02 6.40
N VAL A 55 9.73 -25.96 6.57
CA VAL A 55 9.25 -24.66 7.04
C VAL A 55 8.30 -24.12 5.98
N ALA A 56 7.01 -24.33 6.21
CA ALA A 56 5.96 -24.10 5.23
C ALA A 56 6.12 -22.71 4.60
N ALA A 57 6.39 -22.70 3.29
CA ALA A 57 6.70 -21.47 2.55
C ALA A 57 5.52 -20.52 2.65
N SER A 58 5.60 -19.54 3.56
CA SER A 58 4.38 -18.89 4.06
C SER A 58 3.60 -18.24 2.91
N GLU A 59 2.36 -18.69 2.70
CA GLU A 59 1.49 -18.25 1.61
C GLU A 59 1.52 -16.72 1.50
N ARG A 60 1.85 -16.22 0.31
CA ARG A 60 1.90 -14.77 0.06
C ARG A 60 0.46 -14.27 -0.01
N VAL A 61 0.02 -13.58 1.04
CA VAL A 61 -1.34 -13.06 1.17
C VAL A 61 -1.65 -12.09 0.03
N VAL A 62 -2.47 -12.52 -0.93
CA VAL A 62 -2.63 -11.82 -2.21
C VAL A 62 -3.43 -10.53 -2.02
N SER A 63 -4.38 -10.52 -1.08
CA SER A 63 -5.17 -9.35 -0.72
C SER A 63 -4.34 -8.16 -0.22
N VAL A 64 -3.17 -8.39 0.41
CA VAL A 64 -2.30 -7.31 0.90
C VAL A 64 -1.60 -6.59 -0.26
N ASP A 65 -1.25 -7.32 -1.32
CA ASP A 65 -0.72 -6.72 -2.55
C ASP A 65 -1.83 -6.05 -3.39
N ALA A 66 -3.02 -6.65 -3.45
CA ALA A 66 -4.18 -6.07 -4.12
C ALA A 66 -4.69 -4.80 -3.43
N LEU A 67 -4.77 -4.77 -2.10
CA LEU A 67 -5.22 -3.60 -1.35
C LEU A 67 -4.18 -2.45 -1.43
N ARG A 68 -2.88 -2.77 -1.42
CA ARG A 68 -1.83 -1.79 -1.73
C ARG A 68 -1.98 -1.24 -3.15
N GLY A 69 -2.42 -2.07 -4.09
CA GLY A 69 -2.69 -1.68 -5.46
C GLY A 69 -3.90 -0.77 -5.64
N PHE A 70 -4.96 -1.01 -4.87
CA PHE A 70 -6.15 -0.16 -4.81
C PHE A 70 -5.78 1.23 -4.30
N ASP A 71 -5.04 1.28 -3.19
CA ASP A 71 -4.51 2.50 -2.59
C ASP A 71 -3.63 3.31 -3.56
N MET A 72 -2.66 2.65 -4.21
CA MET A 72 -1.79 3.30 -5.22
C MET A 72 -2.55 3.74 -6.48
N PHE A 73 -3.59 3.02 -6.91
CA PHE A 73 -4.42 3.41 -8.05
C PHE A 73 -5.08 4.77 -7.84
N TRP A 74 -5.55 5.07 -6.62
CA TRP A 74 -6.18 6.35 -6.30
C TRP A 74 -5.21 7.53 -6.43
N ILE A 75 -4.04 7.42 -5.80
CA ILE A 75 -2.94 8.40 -5.93
C ILE A 75 -2.54 8.58 -7.39
N ALA A 76 -2.44 7.48 -8.14
CA ALA A 76 -1.96 7.45 -9.52
C ALA A 76 -2.96 7.96 -10.59
N GLY A 77 -4.06 8.60 -10.19
CA GLY A 77 -5.08 9.14 -11.11
C GLY A 77 -6.41 8.39 -11.12
N GLY A 78 -6.66 7.51 -10.15
CA GLY A 78 -7.94 6.80 -10.01
C GLY A 78 -9.13 7.74 -9.76
N ALA A 79 -8.93 8.84 -9.03
CA ALA A 79 -9.99 9.82 -8.77
C ALA A 79 -10.56 10.45 -10.06
N PRO A 80 -9.77 11.11 -10.94
CA PRO A 80 -10.30 11.65 -12.19
C PRO A 80 -10.84 10.56 -13.13
N PHE A 81 -10.30 9.34 -13.12
CA PHE A 81 -10.88 8.22 -13.87
C PHE A 81 -12.31 7.87 -13.42
N VAL A 82 -12.52 7.74 -12.11
CA VAL A 82 -13.84 7.40 -11.55
C VAL A 82 -14.82 8.58 -11.64
N MET A 83 -14.36 9.81 -11.47
CA MET A 83 -15.20 11.01 -11.65
C MET A 83 -15.68 11.17 -13.10
N GLU A 84 -14.80 11.03 -14.10
CA GLU A 84 -15.23 11.09 -15.51
C GLU A 84 -16.07 9.87 -15.91
N PHE A 85 -15.89 8.70 -15.29
CA PHE A 85 -16.78 7.54 -15.47
C PHE A 85 -18.20 7.83 -14.98
N PHE A 86 -18.37 8.36 -13.76
CA PHE A 86 -19.71 8.69 -13.26
C PHE A 86 -20.40 9.82 -14.05
N LYS A 87 -19.64 10.74 -14.65
CA LYS A 87 -20.18 11.78 -15.56
C LYS A 87 -20.82 11.22 -16.83
N LEU A 88 -20.55 9.96 -17.21
CA LEU A 88 -21.26 9.28 -18.30
C LEU A 88 -22.73 9.00 -17.96
N PHE A 89 -23.08 8.97 -16.67
CA PHE A 89 -24.42 8.65 -16.17
C PHE A 89 -25.12 9.84 -15.49
N ALA A 90 -24.35 10.72 -14.84
CA ALA A 90 -24.87 11.93 -14.18
C ALA A 90 -23.90 13.11 -14.36
N ASN A 91 -24.30 14.12 -15.14
CA ASN A 91 -23.54 15.34 -15.36
C ASN A 91 -24.47 16.56 -15.21
N PRO A 92 -24.27 17.46 -14.22
CA PRO A 92 -23.20 17.44 -13.21
C PRO A 92 -23.29 16.22 -12.27
N LEU A 93 -22.16 15.89 -11.63
CA LEU A 93 -22.12 14.87 -10.58
C LEU A 93 -22.94 15.33 -9.36
N PRO A 94 -23.61 14.41 -8.64
CA PRO A 94 -24.22 14.73 -7.35
C PRO A 94 -23.18 15.30 -6.37
N PRO A 95 -23.44 16.42 -5.66
CA PRO A 95 -22.44 17.06 -4.80
C PRO A 95 -21.85 16.13 -3.73
N TRP A 96 -22.67 15.24 -3.15
CA TRP A 96 -22.21 14.25 -2.18
C TRP A 96 -21.17 13.27 -2.74
N LEU A 97 -21.23 12.96 -4.05
CA LEU A 97 -20.29 12.07 -4.73
C LEU A 97 -19.03 12.83 -5.17
N GLY A 98 -19.16 14.12 -5.51
CA GLY A 98 -18.02 15.00 -5.79
C GLY A 98 -17.12 15.17 -4.56
N GLY A 99 -17.71 15.54 -3.42
CA GLY A 99 -16.97 15.78 -2.16
C GLY A 99 -16.16 14.57 -1.65
N GLN A 100 -16.54 13.33 -2.00
CA GLN A 100 -15.76 12.14 -1.65
C GLN A 100 -14.37 12.07 -2.32
N PHE A 101 -14.11 12.90 -3.34
CA PHE A 101 -12.82 13.03 -4.01
C PHE A 101 -12.07 14.32 -3.62
N GLU A 102 -12.58 15.07 -2.64
CA GLU A 102 -11.96 16.26 -2.06
C GLU A 102 -11.51 15.96 -0.61
N HIS A 103 -10.75 16.86 0.00
CA HIS A 103 -10.33 16.72 1.41
C HIS A 103 -11.28 17.48 2.33
N THR A 104 -11.67 16.89 3.47
CA THR A 104 -12.44 17.64 4.47
C THR A 104 -11.59 18.80 5.02
N SER A 105 -12.16 20.01 5.09
CA SER A 105 -11.41 21.25 5.37
C SER A 105 -10.81 21.35 6.79
N TRP A 106 -11.43 20.72 7.79
CA TRP A 106 -10.84 20.56 9.13
C TRP A 106 -11.42 19.36 9.90
N ILE A 107 -12.70 19.43 10.28
CA ILE A 107 -13.40 18.37 11.04
C ILE A 107 -14.24 17.54 10.08
N GLY A 108 -14.05 16.22 10.13
CA GLY A 108 -14.74 15.22 9.32
C GLY A 108 -13.74 14.28 8.62
N PHE A 109 -14.25 13.46 7.69
CA PHE A 109 -13.47 12.44 7.01
C PHE A 109 -14.18 11.97 5.74
N ASP A 110 -13.68 12.38 4.57
CA ASP A 110 -14.18 11.94 3.26
C ASP A 110 -13.38 10.74 2.73
N PHE A 111 -13.88 10.04 1.70
CA PHE A 111 -13.21 8.86 1.14
C PHE A 111 -11.74 9.13 0.76
N TRP A 112 -11.45 10.27 0.14
CA TRP A 112 -10.08 10.67 -0.25
C TRP A 112 -9.12 10.85 0.95
N ASP A 113 -9.64 10.96 2.18
CA ASP A 113 -8.84 11.06 3.40
C ASP A 113 -8.36 9.70 3.94
N ILE A 114 -8.88 8.58 3.43
CA ILE A 114 -8.41 7.24 3.82
C ILE A 114 -7.06 6.85 3.21
N ILE A 115 -6.69 7.45 2.07
CA ILE A 115 -5.57 6.99 1.23
C ILE A 115 -4.23 6.99 2.00
N MET A 116 -3.89 8.11 2.64
CA MET A 116 -2.64 8.18 3.42
C MET A 116 -2.65 7.24 4.65
N PRO A 117 -3.68 7.21 5.52
CA PRO A 117 -3.80 6.20 6.58
C PRO A 117 -3.70 4.76 6.09
N LEU A 118 -4.35 4.45 4.96
CA LEU A 118 -4.37 3.12 4.35
C LEU A 118 -2.97 2.69 3.93
N PHE A 119 -2.19 3.59 3.31
CA PHE A 119 -0.81 3.29 2.93
C PHE A 119 0.09 3.01 4.15
N LEU A 120 -0.02 3.82 5.22
CA LEU A 120 0.70 3.61 6.50
C LEU A 120 0.32 2.29 7.17
N PHE A 121 -0.97 1.93 7.15
CA PHE A 121 -1.52 0.69 7.70
C PHE A 121 -1.02 -0.53 6.92
N ILE A 122 -1.11 -0.52 5.59
CA ILE A 122 -0.68 -1.64 4.72
C ILE A 122 0.82 -1.89 4.83
N VAL A 123 1.64 -0.83 4.96
CA VAL A 123 3.07 -0.97 5.26
C VAL A 123 3.27 -1.75 6.56
N GLY A 124 2.49 -1.45 7.61
CA GLY A 124 2.46 -2.20 8.87
C GLY A 124 2.06 -3.68 8.70
N VAL A 125 0.99 -3.95 7.94
CA VAL A 125 0.51 -5.32 7.64
C VAL A 125 1.61 -6.20 7.03
N ALA A 126 2.51 -5.62 6.23
CA ALA A 126 3.63 -6.34 5.62
C ALA A 126 4.82 -6.60 6.57
N MET A 127 4.91 -5.95 7.73
CA MET A 127 6.08 -6.06 8.63
C MET A 127 6.20 -7.43 9.33
N PRO A 128 5.13 -8.05 9.88
CA PRO A 128 5.19 -9.41 10.44
C PRO A 128 5.62 -10.50 9.44
N PHE A 129 5.38 -10.28 8.14
CA PHE A 129 5.79 -11.19 7.06
C PHE A 129 7.23 -10.97 6.56
N SER A 130 7.88 -9.88 7.00
CA SER A 130 9.21 -9.46 6.50
C SER A 130 10.24 -9.26 7.63
N ILE A 131 10.02 -8.32 8.56
CA ILE A 131 10.85 -8.15 9.77
C ILE A 131 10.59 -9.30 10.76
N GLY A 132 9.32 -9.65 11.02
CA GLY A 132 8.99 -10.71 11.99
C GLY A 132 9.68 -12.04 11.69
N LYS A 133 9.68 -12.45 10.41
CA LYS A 133 10.43 -13.64 9.95
C LYS A 133 11.96 -13.54 10.11
N ARG A 134 12.56 -12.35 10.20
CA ARG A 134 13.99 -12.20 10.47
C ARG A 134 14.28 -12.34 11.97
N VAL A 135 13.46 -11.72 12.82
CA VAL A 135 13.53 -11.87 14.27
C VAL A 135 13.43 -13.35 14.66
N GLU A 136 12.44 -14.07 14.13
CA GLU A 136 12.26 -15.52 14.37
C GLU A 136 13.39 -16.39 13.80
N ARG A 137 14.10 -15.94 12.76
CA ARG A 137 15.27 -16.62 12.20
C ARG A 137 16.57 -16.32 12.95
N GLY A 138 16.53 -15.49 14.00
CA GLY A 138 17.73 -15.07 14.73
C GLY A 138 18.66 -14.14 13.93
N ASP A 139 18.15 -13.43 12.92
CA ASP A 139 18.93 -12.40 12.21
C ASP A 139 19.38 -11.31 13.19
N SER A 140 20.66 -10.93 13.19
CA SER A 140 21.19 -10.02 14.21
C SER A 140 20.50 -8.65 14.18
N ARG A 141 20.16 -8.11 15.36
CA ARG A 141 19.40 -6.85 15.49
C ARG A 141 20.02 -5.69 14.71
N ALA A 142 21.35 -5.53 14.76
CA ALA A 142 22.08 -4.54 13.99
C ALA A 142 21.89 -4.68 12.46
N ARG A 143 21.79 -5.91 11.94
CA ARG A 143 21.49 -6.19 10.51
C ARG A 143 20.05 -5.82 10.16
N ILE A 144 19.10 -5.99 11.07
CA ILE A 144 17.70 -5.55 10.91
C ILE A 144 17.64 -4.02 10.91
N TYR A 145 18.16 -3.37 11.95
CA TYR A 145 18.16 -1.91 12.08
C TYR A 145 18.92 -1.21 10.95
N ARG A 146 20.03 -1.76 10.44
CA ARG A 146 20.72 -1.18 9.27
C ARG A 146 19.84 -1.16 8.02
N LYS A 147 18.97 -2.15 7.80
CA LYS A 147 18.01 -2.14 6.68
C LYS A 147 16.82 -1.23 6.95
N VAL A 148 16.37 -1.11 8.20
CA VAL A 148 15.36 -0.12 8.60
C VAL A 148 15.87 1.29 8.33
N ALA A 149 17.06 1.64 8.81
CA ALA A 149 17.68 2.95 8.61
C ALA A 149 17.87 3.29 7.12
N TYR A 150 18.36 2.34 6.31
CA TYR A 150 18.44 2.50 4.86
C TYR A 150 17.07 2.82 4.24
N ARG A 151 16.04 2.03 4.55
CA ARG A 151 14.69 2.22 4.03
C ARG A 151 14.05 3.54 4.48
N VAL A 152 14.26 3.93 5.75
CA VAL A 152 13.81 5.22 6.30
C VAL A 152 14.49 6.38 5.56
N ALA A 153 15.81 6.33 5.38
CA ALA A 153 16.55 7.36 4.65
C ALA A 153 16.12 7.45 3.18
N VAL A 154 15.94 6.32 2.48
CA VAL A 154 15.47 6.31 1.08
C VAL A 154 14.04 6.85 0.98
N LEU A 155 13.11 6.46 1.87
CA LEU A 155 11.77 7.06 1.90
C LEU A 155 11.81 8.57 2.19
N TRP A 156 12.72 9.04 3.04
CA TRP A 156 12.88 10.47 3.33
C TRP A 156 13.35 11.25 2.11
N VAL A 157 14.35 10.73 1.39
CA VAL A 157 14.85 11.34 0.14
C VAL A 157 13.80 11.29 -0.96
N LEU A 158 13.11 10.16 -1.15
CA LEU A 158 12.04 10.07 -2.15
C LEU A 158 10.85 10.99 -1.82
N GLY A 159 10.56 11.23 -0.53
CA GLY A 159 9.61 12.27 -0.11
C GLY A 159 10.05 13.68 -0.53
N MET A 160 11.34 14.01 -0.37
CA MET A 160 11.89 15.29 -0.83
C MET A 160 11.95 15.42 -2.36
N VAL A 161 12.12 14.31 -3.09
CA VAL A 161 11.98 14.28 -4.56
C VAL A 161 10.53 14.55 -4.98
N ALA A 162 9.55 13.87 -4.37
CA ALA A 162 8.13 14.03 -4.68
C ALA A 162 7.56 15.42 -4.35
N GLN A 163 8.20 16.17 -3.43
CA GLN A 163 7.92 17.59 -3.22
C GLN A 163 8.30 18.48 -4.43
N GLY A 164 9.10 18.00 -5.38
CA GLY A 164 9.53 18.73 -6.58
C GLY A 164 10.61 19.81 -6.38
N HIS A 165 10.86 20.24 -5.14
CA HIS A 165 11.72 21.41 -4.84
C HIS A 165 13.22 21.07 -4.63
N LEU A 166 13.60 19.79 -4.56
CA LEU A 166 14.92 19.32 -4.12
C LEU A 166 16.12 19.90 -4.90
N LEU A 167 15.96 20.24 -6.19
CA LEU A 167 17.03 20.74 -7.07
C LEU A 167 16.90 22.23 -7.42
N LEU A 168 16.01 22.99 -6.76
CA LEU A 168 15.89 24.44 -6.97
C LEU A 168 17.02 25.24 -6.28
N PHE A 169 17.81 24.62 -5.39
CA PHE A 169 18.90 25.19 -4.58
C PHE A 169 18.57 26.43 -3.73
N THR A 170 17.33 26.92 -3.78
CA THR A 170 16.82 28.01 -2.95
C THR A 170 16.58 27.49 -1.53
N LEU A 171 17.52 27.79 -0.63
CA LEU A 171 17.51 27.39 0.79
C LEU A 171 16.25 27.78 1.58
N GLY A 172 15.45 28.73 1.06
CA GLY A 172 14.15 29.12 1.64
C GLY A 172 12.98 28.20 1.31
N ASN A 173 13.09 27.34 0.28
CA ASN A 173 11.99 26.49 -0.21
C ASN A 173 12.21 24.99 0.11
N PHE A 174 13.21 24.66 0.93
CA PHE A 174 13.56 23.28 1.26
C PHE A 174 12.69 22.74 2.42
N GLN A 175 11.94 21.66 2.19
CA GLN A 175 10.99 21.13 3.17
C GLN A 175 11.48 19.82 3.80
N ILE A 176 11.90 19.86 5.07
CA ILE A 176 12.52 18.71 5.75
C ILE A 176 11.50 17.58 6.02
N TYR A 177 10.26 17.93 6.36
CA TYR A 177 9.19 16.98 6.63
C TYR A 177 7.85 17.59 6.19
N SER A 178 7.27 17.08 5.11
CA SER A 178 5.96 17.50 4.58
C SER A 178 5.26 16.47 3.66
N ASN A 179 5.75 15.23 3.58
CA ASN A 179 5.29 14.25 2.59
C ASN A 179 4.82 12.92 3.22
N THR A 180 3.88 12.27 2.55
CA THR A 180 3.39 10.92 2.88
C THR A 180 4.52 9.90 3.02
N LEU A 181 5.53 9.91 2.16
CA LEU A 181 6.66 8.96 2.22
C LEU A 181 7.50 9.13 3.51
N GLN A 182 7.68 10.37 3.98
CA GLN A 182 8.37 10.67 5.24
C GLN A 182 7.52 10.22 6.45
N SER A 183 6.20 10.40 6.36
CA SER A 183 5.25 9.94 7.37
C SER A 183 5.23 8.41 7.50
N ILE A 184 5.31 7.70 6.38
CA ILE A 184 5.51 6.24 6.34
C ILE A 184 6.87 5.87 6.93
N ALA A 185 7.94 6.63 6.66
CA ALA A 185 9.26 6.37 7.24
C ALA A 185 9.26 6.50 8.77
N ALA A 186 8.61 7.54 9.32
CA ALA A 186 8.43 7.74 10.75
C ALA A 186 7.59 6.62 11.39
N GLY A 187 6.41 6.31 10.84
CA GLY A 187 5.55 5.23 11.33
C GLY A 187 6.21 3.84 11.26
N TYR A 188 6.92 3.57 10.16
CA TYR A 188 7.70 2.34 9.97
C TYR A 188 8.87 2.23 10.96
N LEU A 189 9.56 3.33 11.29
CA LEU A 189 10.63 3.34 12.28
C LEU A 189 10.08 2.92 13.66
N ILE A 190 9.04 3.62 14.14
CA ILE A 190 8.38 3.32 15.43
C ILE A 190 7.89 1.86 15.47
N ALA A 191 7.16 1.43 14.44
CA ALA A 191 6.63 0.07 14.36
C ALA A 191 7.74 -1.01 14.22
N SER A 192 8.88 -0.68 13.63
CA SER A 192 10.00 -1.63 13.49
C SER A 192 10.74 -1.86 14.82
N ILE A 193 10.90 -0.81 15.64
CA ILE A 193 11.48 -0.92 16.98
C ILE A 193 10.54 -1.79 17.84
N ALA A 194 9.24 -1.50 17.83
CA ALA A 194 8.24 -2.29 18.53
C ALA A 194 8.21 -3.77 18.09
N LEU A 195 8.34 -4.05 16.79
CA LEU A 195 8.32 -5.42 16.26
C LEU A 195 9.61 -6.22 16.54
N VAL A 196 10.73 -5.55 16.83
CA VAL A 196 12.01 -6.21 17.19
C VAL A 196 12.15 -6.39 18.70
N GLU A 197 11.69 -5.41 19.50
CA GLU A 197 11.94 -5.35 20.94
C GLU A 197 10.74 -5.77 21.80
N MET A 198 9.51 -5.73 21.27
CA MET A 198 8.28 -5.94 22.06
C MET A 198 7.46 -7.15 21.57
N PRO A 199 6.96 -8.02 22.47
CA PRO A 199 5.97 -9.03 22.11
C PRO A 199 4.61 -8.39 21.82
N LEU A 200 3.75 -9.10 21.09
CA LEU A 200 2.47 -8.61 20.55
C LEU A 200 1.59 -7.80 21.53
N ARG A 201 1.51 -8.21 22.80
CA ARG A 201 0.76 -7.48 23.85
C ARG A 201 1.27 -6.05 24.09
N TRP A 202 2.59 -5.87 24.07
CA TRP A 202 3.23 -4.57 24.25
C TRP A 202 3.22 -3.73 22.97
N GLN A 203 3.19 -4.35 21.78
CA GLN A 203 2.94 -3.63 20.53
C GLN A 203 1.53 -3.00 20.50
N ALA A 204 0.51 -3.74 20.97
CA ALA A 204 -0.85 -3.20 21.13
C ALA A 204 -0.92 -2.13 22.23
N GLY A 205 -0.26 -2.36 23.37
CA GLY A 205 -0.12 -1.36 24.43
C GLY A 205 0.55 -0.07 23.97
N LEU A 206 1.60 -0.17 23.14
CA LEU A 206 2.26 0.99 22.54
C LEU A 206 1.34 1.74 21.55
N ALA A 207 0.59 1.02 20.71
CA ALA A 207 -0.36 1.66 19.78
C ALA A 207 -1.41 2.48 20.54
N ALA A 208 -2.00 1.92 21.60
CA ALA A 208 -2.93 2.66 22.47
C ALA A 208 -2.23 3.80 23.23
N GLY A 209 -1.03 3.57 23.75
CA GLY A 209 -0.23 4.55 24.48
C GLY A 209 0.11 5.78 23.64
N LEU A 210 0.50 5.61 22.37
CA LEU A 210 0.77 6.71 21.43
C LEU A 210 -0.48 7.58 21.22
N LEU A 211 -1.66 6.97 21.09
CA LEU A 211 -2.94 7.67 20.92
C LEU A 211 -3.36 8.44 22.18
N VAL A 212 -3.18 7.85 23.36
CA VAL A 212 -3.49 8.51 24.65
C VAL A 212 -2.51 9.63 24.95
N VAL A 213 -1.21 9.43 24.70
CA VAL A 213 -0.18 10.48 24.86
C VAL A 213 -0.40 11.63 23.88
N TYR A 214 -0.71 11.36 22.60
CA TYR A 214 -1.01 12.41 21.63
C TYR A 214 -2.21 13.25 22.06
N TRP A 215 -3.32 12.61 22.45
CA TRP A 215 -4.50 13.29 22.98
C TRP A 215 -4.20 14.10 24.24
N ALA A 216 -3.51 13.52 25.22
CA ALA A 216 -3.19 14.18 26.49
C ALA A 216 -2.28 15.41 26.29
N LEU A 217 -1.29 15.33 25.39
CA LEU A 217 -0.46 16.47 25.02
C LEU A 217 -1.32 17.57 24.40
N MET A 218 -2.10 17.26 23.37
CA MET A 218 -2.99 18.22 22.69
C MET A 218 -4.03 18.84 23.63
N ARG A 219 -4.51 18.11 24.65
CA ARG A 219 -5.54 18.56 25.59
C ARG A 219 -5.01 19.41 26.75
N PHE A 220 -3.85 19.05 27.31
CA PHE A 220 -3.38 19.63 28.59
C PHE A 220 -2.16 20.54 28.48
N VAL A 221 -1.36 20.50 27.41
CA VAL A 221 -0.19 21.38 27.26
C VAL A 221 -0.64 22.75 26.75
N PRO A 222 -0.36 23.85 27.47
CA PRO A 222 -0.70 25.20 27.00
C PRO A 222 0.25 25.67 25.90
N VAL A 223 -0.32 26.12 24.79
CA VAL A 223 0.43 26.74 23.68
C VAL A 223 0.57 28.24 23.94
N PRO A 224 1.78 28.82 23.87
CA PRO A 224 1.98 30.26 24.02
C PRO A 224 1.10 31.08 23.06
N GLY A 225 0.34 32.03 23.61
CA GLY A 225 -0.57 32.90 22.84
C GLY A 225 -1.90 32.26 22.41
N VAL A 226 -2.13 30.97 22.67
CA VAL A 226 -3.36 30.26 22.25
C VAL A 226 -4.07 29.55 23.41
N GLY A 227 -3.33 29.02 24.40
CA GLY A 227 -3.88 28.27 25.54
C GLY A 227 -3.81 26.75 25.37
N ALA A 228 -4.39 26.00 26.31
CA ALA A 228 -4.41 24.53 26.30
C ALA A 228 -5.70 23.98 25.65
N GLY A 229 -5.61 22.82 25.00
CA GLY A 229 -6.78 22.14 24.42
C GLY A 229 -7.36 22.75 23.14
N VAL A 230 -6.72 23.79 22.58
CA VAL A 230 -7.18 24.43 21.35
C VAL A 230 -6.68 23.65 20.13
N ILE A 231 -7.62 23.34 19.23
CA ILE A 231 -7.43 22.46 18.06
C ILE A 231 -7.93 23.13 16.76
N THR A 232 -7.76 24.44 16.62
CA THR A 232 -8.19 25.19 15.43
C THR A 232 -7.13 25.16 14.32
N PRO A 233 -7.51 25.45 13.05
CA PRO A 233 -6.54 25.60 11.96
C PRO A 233 -5.49 26.69 12.23
N GLN A 234 -5.85 27.73 12.99
CA GLN A 234 -5.03 28.92 13.23
C GLN A 234 -4.08 28.76 14.42
N GLY A 235 -4.35 27.84 15.36
CA GLY A 235 -3.53 27.65 16.54
C GLY A 235 -3.83 26.32 17.26
N ASN A 236 -2.83 25.45 17.32
CA ASN A 236 -2.88 24.18 18.07
C ASN A 236 -1.45 23.70 18.39
N LEU A 237 -1.32 22.76 19.35
CA LEU A 237 0.00 22.32 19.84
C LEU A 237 0.85 21.64 18.77
N ALA A 238 0.28 20.72 17.98
CA ALA A 238 1.02 20.04 16.91
C ALA A 238 1.63 21.04 15.91
N MET A 239 0.87 22.10 15.58
CA MET A 239 1.32 23.14 14.68
C MET A 239 2.37 24.07 15.29
N TRP A 240 2.29 24.34 16.60
CA TRP A 240 3.32 25.05 17.33
C TRP A 240 4.64 24.25 17.38
N VAL A 241 4.57 22.94 17.69
CA VAL A 241 5.74 22.03 17.70
C VAL A 241 6.42 21.99 16.33
N ASP A 242 5.66 21.80 15.26
CA ASP A 242 6.19 21.82 13.88
C ASP A 242 6.82 23.18 13.54
N THR A 243 6.22 24.30 13.97
CA THR A 243 6.75 25.64 13.71
C THR A 243 8.05 25.91 14.48
N VAL A 244 8.18 25.43 15.71
CA VAL A 244 9.39 25.59 16.54
C VAL A 244 10.55 24.72 16.02
N ILE A 245 10.27 23.49 15.56
CA ILE A 245 11.33 22.53 15.20
C ILE A 245 11.70 22.60 13.70
N LEU A 246 10.72 22.73 12.79
CA LEU A 246 11.01 22.87 11.36
C LEU A 246 11.33 24.33 10.98
N GLY A 247 10.68 25.30 11.63
CA GLY A 247 10.85 26.73 11.35
C GLY A 247 10.66 27.04 9.87
N ARG A 248 11.70 27.61 9.24
CA ARG A 248 11.74 27.91 7.80
C ARG A 248 11.66 26.70 6.87
N PHE A 249 11.84 25.48 7.38
CA PHE A 249 11.81 24.23 6.60
C PHE A 249 10.45 23.51 6.67
N ARG A 250 9.41 24.21 7.17
CA ARG A 250 8.02 23.77 7.13
C ARG A 250 7.41 24.07 5.75
N ASP A 251 6.37 23.32 5.41
CA ASP A 251 5.62 23.42 4.16
C ASP A 251 4.66 24.62 4.04
N GLY A 252 4.37 25.31 5.14
CA GLY A 252 3.35 26.35 5.21
C GLY A 252 1.91 25.84 5.13
N THR A 253 1.68 24.52 5.14
CA THR A 253 0.32 23.95 5.07
C THR A 253 -0.32 23.84 6.44
N THR A 254 -1.63 23.58 6.48
CA THR A 254 -2.35 23.26 7.73
C THR A 254 -2.06 21.86 8.27
N TYR A 255 -1.32 21.01 7.56
CA TYR A 255 -0.86 19.72 8.08
C TYR A 255 0.25 19.88 9.13
N THR A 256 0.42 18.83 9.94
CA THR A 256 1.47 18.74 10.97
C THR A 256 2.05 17.33 10.98
N TRP A 257 3.33 17.23 11.33
CA TRP A 257 4.15 16.08 10.95
C TRP A 257 4.94 15.50 12.13
N ILE A 258 5.47 16.34 13.03
CA ILE A 258 6.33 15.87 14.14
C ILE A 258 5.48 15.26 15.24
N LEU A 259 4.54 16.00 15.83
CA LEU A 259 3.69 15.45 16.90
C LEU A 259 2.75 14.37 16.35
N SER A 260 2.28 14.55 15.12
CA SER A 260 1.51 13.56 14.35
C SER A 260 2.27 12.27 14.05
N SER A 261 3.60 12.22 14.20
CA SER A 261 4.37 10.98 14.10
C SER A 261 4.00 9.94 15.16
N LEU A 262 3.46 10.36 16.31
CA LEU A 262 2.85 9.44 17.29
C LEU A 262 1.63 8.73 16.66
N GLY A 263 0.79 9.50 15.96
CA GLY A 263 -0.36 9.00 15.20
C GLY A 263 0.04 8.12 14.01
N PHE A 264 1.04 8.52 13.22
CA PHE A 264 1.60 7.71 12.13
C PHE A 264 2.12 6.36 12.66
N GLY A 265 2.85 6.37 13.79
CA GLY A 265 3.30 5.17 14.49
C GLY A 265 2.14 4.28 14.92
N ALA A 266 1.08 4.85 15.49
CA ALA A 266 -0.12 4.11 15.87
C ALA A 266 -0.85 3.49 14.65
N THR A 267 -1.03 4.24 13.55
CA THR A 267 -1.64 3.73 12.30
C THR A 267 -0.84 2.54 11.73
N THR A 268 0.50 2.65 11.65
CA THR A 268 1.35 1.54 11.19
C THR A 268 1.33 0.36 12.18
N LEU A 269 1.29 0.60 13.50
CA LEU A 269 1.16 -0.47 14.50
C LEU A 269 -0.19 -1.20 14.41
N MET A 270 -1.31 -0.52 14.16
CA MET A 270 -2.59 -1.18 13.87
C MET A 270 -2.47 -2.13 12.66
N GLY A 271 -1.70 -1.72 11.65
CA GLY A 271 -1.29 -2.58 10.54
C GLY A 271 -0.48 -3.80 10.97
N VAL A 272 0.54 -3.61 11.83
CA VAL A 272 1.35 -4.71 12.39
C VAL A 272 0.48 -5.73 13.13
N LEU A 273 -0.48 -5.28 13.95
CA LEU A 273 -1.43 -6.17 14.64
C LEU A 273 -2.29 -6.97 13.64
N ALA A 274 -2.84 -6.33 12.61
CA ALA A 274 -3.58 -7.00 11.56
C ALA A 274 -2.72 -8.00 10.76
N GLY A 275 -1.46 -7.67 10.51
CA GLY A 275 -0.47 -8.60 9.91
C GLY A 275 -0.22 -9.84 10.79
N HIS A 276 -0.14 -9.68 12.11
CA HIS A 276 -0.07 -10.81 13.05
C HIS A 276 -1.36 -11.64 13.07
N MET A 277 -2.55 -11.01 12.94
CA MET A 277 -3.83 -11.73 12.82
C MET A 277 -3.89 -12.58 11.55
N LEU A 278 -3.50 -12.02 10.39
CA LEU A 278 -3.41 -12.74 9.12
C LEU A 278 -2.39 -13.90 9.17
N ARG A 279 -1.29 -13.71 9.89
CA ARG A 279 -0.21 -14.71 10.02
C ARG A 279 -0.49 -15.81 11.05
N GLY A 280 -1.39 -15.59 12.01
CA GLY A 280 -1.71 -16.56 13.07
C GLY A 280 -2.38 -17.87 12.56
N PRO A 281 -2.50 -18.91 13.41
CA PRO A 281 -2.97 -20.24 13.01
C PRO A 281 -4.50 -20.38 12.82
N LYS A 282 -5.28 -19.28 12.90
CA LYS A 282 -6.74 -19.35 12.78
C LYS A 282 -7.19 -19.62 11.32
N PRO A 283 -8.37 -20.26 11.10
CA PRO A 283 -8.98 -20.41 9.77
C PRO A 283 -9.14 -19.07 9.03
N LYS A 284 -9.14 -19.10 7.69
CA LYS A 284 -9.14 -17.88 6.86
C LYS A 284 -10.43 -17.06 7.06
N GLU A 285 -11.57 -17.74 7.22
CA GLU A 285 -12.90 -17.16 7.48
C GLU A 285 -12.90 -16.47 8.84
N ARG A 286 -12.35 -17.11 9.86
CA ARG A 286 -12.24 -16.57 11.22
C ARG A 286 -11.26 -15.40 11.30
N LYS A 287 -10.23 -15.35 10.44
CA LYS A 287 -9.36 -14.17 10.28
C LYS A 287 -10.11 -12.99 9.67
N ALA A 288 -10.87 -13.21 8.58
CA ALA A 288 -11.70 -12.18 7.96
C ALA A 288 -12.73 -11.60 8.96
N LEU A 289 -13.45 -12.47 9.69
CA LEU A 289 -14.39 -12.06 10.73
C LEU A 289 -13.73 -11.26 11.85
N LEU A 290 -12.56 -11.67 12.34
CA LEU A 290 -11.85 -10.93 13.39
C LEU A 290 -11.34 -9.58 12.90
N LEU A 291 -10.84 -9.47 11.67
CA LEU A 291 -10.46 -8.18 11.07
C LEU A 291 -11.68 -7.26 10.94
N ALA A 292 -12.82 -7.78 10.48
CA ALA A 292 -14.05 -7.00 10.37
C ALA A 292 -14.57 -6.52 11.74
N ALA A 293 -14.60 -7.40 12.74
CA ALA A 293 -15.01 -7.07 14.11
C ALA A 293 -14.06 -6.04 14.76
N SER A 294 -12.75 -6.16 14.56
CA SER A 294 -11.78 -5.14 14.99
C SER A 294 -11.99 -3.81 14.26
N GLY A 295 -12.31 -3.84 12.96
CA GLY A 295 -12.63 -2.64 12.19
C GLY A 295 -13.84 -1.89 12.73
N LEU A 296 -14.95 -2.60 12.98
CA LEU A 296 -16.15 -2.04 13.60
C LEU A 296 -15.89 -1.49 15.02
N ALA A 297 -15.10 -2.21 15.83
CA ALA A 297 -14.71 -1.75 17.16
C ALA A 297 -13.86 -0.46 17.12
N CYS A 298 -12.93 -0.35 16.16
CA CYS A 298 -12.14 0.86 15.94
C CYS A 298 -12.99 2.04 15.43
N LEU A 299 -13.94 1.81 14.51
CA LEU A 299 -14.90 2.83 14.08
C LEU A 299 -15.74 3.35 15.27
N PHE A 300 -16.30 2.44 16.08
CA PHE A 300 -17.10 2.81 17.24
C PHE A 300 -16.27 3.57 18.28
N ALA A 301 -15.04 3.14 18.57
CA ALA A 301 -14.15 3.85 19.49
C ALA A 301 -13.70 5.22 18.96
N GLY A 302 -13.41 5.34 17.66
CA GLY A 302 -13.07 6.61 17.02
C GLY A 302 -14.24 7.60 17.02
N TRP A 303 -15.45 7.11 16.75
CA TRP A 303 -16.69 7.88 16.84
C TRP A 303 -16.98 8.33 18.28
N LEU A 304 -16.87 7.43 19.27
CA LEU A 304 -17.10 7.77 20.68
C LEU A 304 -16.06 8.78 21.22
N TRP A 305 -14.80 8.69 20.79
CA TRP A 305 -13.79 9.70 21.12
C TRP A 305 -14.01 11.02 20.37
N SER A 306 -14.70 11.02 19.22
CA SER A 306 -14.93 12.23 18.42
C SER A 306 -15.71 13.34 19.13
N PHE A 307 -16.49 13.00 20.17
CA PHE A 307 -17.23 13.97 20.98
C PHE A 307 -16.33 14.88 21.85
N GLU A 308 -15.16 14.40 22.28
CA GLU A 308 -14.18 15.17 23.08
C GLU A 308 -12.92 15.51 22.27
N PHE A 309 -12.61 14.73 21.23
CA PHE A 309 -11.48 14.96 20.34
C PHE A 309 -11.92 14.75 18.88
N PRO A 310 -12.46 15.78 18.20
CA PRO A 310 -13.01 15.68 16.86
C PRO A 310 -12.09 15.00 15.84
N ILE A 311 -12.70 14.27 14.90
CA ILE A 311 -11.98 13.62 13.80
C ILE A 311 -11.43 14.73 12.88
N ILE A 312 -10.13 15.01 13.02
CA ILE A 312 -9.37 15.97 12.22
C ILE A 312 -8.13 15.27 11.66
N LYS A 313 -8.01 15.29 10.32
CA LYS A 313 -6.88 14.68 9.59
C LYS A 313 -5.60 15.50 9.65
N HIS A 314 -5.70 16.83 9.50
CA HIS A 314 -4.54 17.73 9.41
C HIS A 314 -3.57 17.64 10.60
N ILE A 315 -4.13 17.36 11.79
CA ILE A 315 -3.39 17.12 13.03
C ILE A 315 -3.52 15.66 13.51
N TRP A 316 -3.83 14.71 12.63
CA TRP A 316 -3.78 13.25 12.85
C TRP A 316 -4.37 12.76 14.19
N THR A 317 -5.52 13.30 14.56
CA THR A 317 -6.18 13.09 15.87
C THR A 317 -6.38 11.60 16.22
N SER A 318 -6.36 11.28 17.51
CA SER A 318 -6.47 9.90 17.98
C SER A 318 -7.80 9.23 17.59
N SER A 319 -8.88 10.01 17.53
CA SER A 319 -10.18 9.62 16.98
C SER A 319 -10.11 9.34 15.47
N MET A 320 -9.44 10.20 14.68
CA MET A 320 -9.17 9.99 13.26
C MET A 320 -8.34 8.72 13.01
N VAL A 321 -7.33 8.42 13.83
CA VAL A 321 -6.52 7.20 13.67
C VAL A 321 -7.37 5.94 13.90
N LEU A 322 -8.25 5.95 14.91
CA LEU A 322 -9.18 4.84 15.15
C LEU A 322 -10.24 4.73 14.04
N TRP A 323 -10.77 5.85 13.57
CA TRP A 323 -11.77 5.91 12.49
C TRP A 323 -11.19 5.40 11.16
N SER A 324 -10.10 6.02 10.69
CA SER A 324 -9.40 5.61 9.46
C SER A 324 -8.86 4.19 9.57
N GLY A 325 -8.25 3.81 10.70
CA GLY A 325 -7.78 2.45 10.96
C GLY A 325 -8.92 1.41 10.99
N GLY A 326 -10.11 1.80 11.45
CA GLY A 326 -11.33 0.99 11.38
C GLY A 326 -11.74 0.70 9.94
N TRP A 327 -11.78 1.72 9.08
CA TRP A 327 -12.02 1.53 7.64
C TRP A 327 -10.92 0.72 6.96
N CYS A 328 -9.65 0.90 7.34
CA CYS A 328 -8.53 0.11 6.81
C CYS A 328 -8.65 -1.38 7.16
N LEU A 329 -9.07 -1.69 8.40
CA LEU A 329 -9.37 -3.05 8.85
C LEU A 329 -10.56 -3.67 8.09
N LEU A 330 -11.61 -2.90 7.82
CA LEU A 330 -12.76 -3.35 7.01
C LEU A 330 -12.37 -3.62 5.56
N LEU A 331 -11.60 -2.73 4.92
CA LEU A 331 -11.09 -2.93 3.56
C LEU A 331 -10.16 -4.16 3.47
N LEU A 332 -9.29 -4.36 4.46
CA LEU A 332 -8.45 -5.55 4.54
C LEU A 332 -9.27 -6.83 4.74
N ALA A 333 -10.30 -6.80 5.59
CA ALA A 333 -11.22 -7.92 5.77
C ALA A 333 -11.96 -8.28 4.47
N LEU A 334 -12.47 -7.26 3.74
CA LEU A 334 -13.16 -7.41 2.46
C LEU A 334 -12.22 -8.01 1.39
N PHE A 335 -11.05 -7.40 1.17
CA PHE A 335 -10.10 -7.89 0.16
C PHE A 335 -9.60 -9.30 0.50
N TYR A 336 -9.29 -9.59 1.78
CA TYR A 336 -8.87 -10.93 2.20
C TYR A 336 -9.98 -11.98 2.03
N TYR A 337 -11.23 -11.65 2.36
CA TYR A 337 -12.37 -12.54 2.17
C TYR A 337 -12.67 -12.82 0.69
N VAL A 338 -12.57 -11.81 -0.18
CA VAL A 338 -12.83 -12.00 -1.62
C VAL A 338 -11.68 -12.76 -2.32
N ILE A 339 -10.42 -12.47 -1.98
CA ILE A 339 -9.24 -12.89 -2.75
C ILE A 339 -8.58 -14.15 -2.19
N ASP A 340 -8.49 -14.30 -0.87
CA ASP A 340 -7.75 -15.37 -0.19
C ASP A 340 -8.64 -16.41 0.52
N VAL A 341 -9.91 -16.08 0.79
CA VAL A 341 -10.97 -17.04 1.18
C VAL A 341 -11.75 -17.52 -0.05
N LYS A 342 -12.51 -16.63 -0.72
CA LYS A 342 -13.33 -16.99 -1.90
C LYS A 342 -12.54 -17.24 -3.20
N GLY A 343 -11.25 -16.92 -3.24
CA GLY A 343 -10.39 -17.17 -4.39
C GLY A 343 -10.66 -16.32 -5.63
N TYR A 344 -11.50 -15.28 -5.55
CA TYR A 344 -11.85 -14.42 -6.69
C TYR A 344 -10.70 -13.47 -7.02
N ARG A 345 -9.68 -13.99 -7.71
CA ARG A 345 -8.41 -13.30 -8.00
C ARG A 345 -8.38 -12.51 -9.32
N ARG A 346 -9.33 -12.74 -10.24
CA ARG A 346 -9.32 -12.13 -11.60
C ARG A 346 -9.35 -10.59 -11.57
N TRP A 347 -10.33 -9.99 -10.88
CA TRP A 347 -10.43 -8.53 -10.75
C TRP A 347 -9.24 -7.93 -9.97
N ALA A 348 -8.78 -8.64 -8.94
CA ALA A 348 -7.68 -8.21 -8.09
C ALA A 348 -6.35 -8.08 -8.87
N PHE A 349 -6.19 -8.77 -10.01
CA PHE A 349 -4.99 -8.67 -10.85
C PHE A 349 -4.66 -7.24 -11.27
N PHE A 350 -5.68 -6.44 -11.64
CA PHE A 350 -5.51 -5.04 -12.01
C PHE A 350 -4.77 -4.25 -10.90
N PHE A 351 -5.22 -4.42 -9.66
CA PHE A 351 -4.58 -3.78 -8.50
C PHE A 351 -3.25 -4.43 -8.13
N ILE A 352 -3.10 -5.76 -8.20
CA ILE A 352 -1.83 -6.44 -7.88
C ILE A 352 -0.66 -5.89 -8.71
N VAL A 353 -0.89 -5.51 -9.97
CA VAL A 353 0.11 -4.85 -10.83
C VAL A 353 0.57 -3.51 -10.23
N PHE A 354 -0.36 -2.62 -9.83
CA PHE A 354 -0.03 -1.39 -9.11
C PHE A 354 0.72 -1.68 -7.79
N GLY A 355 0.18 -2.58 -6.98
CA GLY A 355 0.70 -2.87 -5.65
C GLY A 355 2.12 -3.43 -5.68
N MET A 356 2.44 -4.30 -6.64
CA MET A 356 3.75 -4.94 -6.74
C MET A 356 4.89 -3.99 -7.16
N ASN A 357 4.57 -2.80 -7.68
CA ASN A 357 5.53 -1.72 -7.96
C ASN A 357 5.09 -0.38 -7.32
N ALA A 358 4.51 -0.43 -6.10
CA ALA A 358 3.90 0.71 -5.41
C ALA A 358 4.75 2.00 -5.35
N ILE A 359 6.07 1.91 -5.16
CA ILE A 359 6.96 3.10 -5.16
C ILE A 359 6.99 3.78 -6.53
N VAL A 360 6.97 3.00 -7.62
CA VAL A 360 6.90 3.53 -8.99
C VAL A 360 5.50 4.08 -9.27
N ALA A 361 4.45 3.39 -8.81
CA ALA A 361 3.07 3.88 -8.94
C ALA A 361 2.83 5.21 -8.21
N TYR A 362 3.49 5.43 -7.07
CA TYR A 362 3.43 6.68 -6.32
C TYR A 362 4.21 7.82 -6.99
N ILE A 363 5.45 7.57 -7.43
CA ILE A 363 6.37 8.63 -7.93
C ILE A 363 6.19 8.93 -9.42
N ALA A 364 5.78 7.96 -10.24
CA ALA A 364 5.68 8.16 -11.68
C ALA A 364 4.70 9.27 -12.12
N PRO A 365 3.54 9.51 -11.47
CA PRO A 365 2.66 10.63 -11.79
C PRO A 365 3.31 12.02 -11.64
N ASP A 366 4.23 12.18 -10.68
CA ASP A 366 4.93 13.44 -10.41
C ASP A 366 6.03 13.73 -11.46
N ILE A 367 6.59 12.67 -12.06
CA ILE A 367 7.70 12.75 -13.04
C ILE A 367 7.20 12.67 -14.49
N ILE A 368 6.13 11.91 -14.75
CA ILE A 368 5.67 11.58 -16.10
C ILE A 368 4.23 12.11 -16.27
N PRO A 369 3.99 13.06 -17.20
CA PRO A 369 2.68 13.69 -17.37
C PRO A 369 1.72 12.78 -18.16
N PHE A 370 1.31 11.65 -17.58
CA PHE A 370 0.46 10.63 -18.21
C PHE A 370 -0.82 11.19 -18.83
N ARG A 371 -1.46 12.19 -18.19
CA ARG A 371 -2.66 12.84 -18.73
C ARG A 371 -2.37 13.66 -19.99
N THR A 372 -1.17 14.24 -20.12
CA THR A 372 -0.73 14.94 -21.33
C THR A 372 -0.43 13.94 -22.45
N ILE A 373 0.27 12.84 -22.15
CA ILE A 373 0.53 11.76 -23.12
C ILE A 373 -0.81 11.18 -23.63
N SER A 374 -1.75 10.93 -22.72
CA SER A 374 -3.09 10.44 -23.07
C SER A 374 -3.89 11.46 -23.90
N ARG A 375 -3.81 12.76 -23.60
CA ARG A 375 -4.36 13.81 -24.45
C ARG A 375 -3.76 13.78 -25.86
N THR A 376 -2.44 13.71 -26.00
CA THR A 376 -1.78 13.64 -27.32
C THR A 376 -2.25 12.43 -28.14
N LEU A 377 -2.50 11.28 -27.50
CA LEU A 377 -2.98 10.08 -28.19
C LEU A 377 -4.49 10.12 -28.54
N PHE A 378 -5.34 10.69 -27.68
CA PHE A 378 -6.79 10.56 -27.81
C PHE A 378 -7.56 11.86 -28.11
N ALA A 379 -6.93 13.05 -28.10
CA ALA A 379 -7.65 14.33 -28.20
C ALA A 379 -8.55 14.44 -29.44
N GLY A 380 -8.05 14.06 -30.63
CA GLY A 380 -8.83 14.13 -31.88
C GLY A 380 -10.05 13.21 -31.89
N LEU A 381 -9.96 12.04 -31.23
CA LEU A 381 -11.11 11.16 -31.04
C LEU A 381 -12.05 11.70 -29.94
N ALA A 382 -11.48 12.22 -28.85
CA ALA A 382 -12.23 12.79 -27.74
C ALA A 382 -13.12 13.98 -28.15
N THR A 383 -12.65 14.83 -29.07
CA THR A 383 -13.46 15.93 -29.63
C THR A 383 -14.71 15.47 -30.38
N HIS A 384 -14.72 14.25 -30.93
CA HIS A 384 -15.91 13.65 -31.56
C HIS A 384 -16.81 12.88 -30.58
N LEU A 385 -16.33 12.61 -29.35
CA LEU A 385 -17.02 11.78 -28.35
C LEU A 385 -17.54 12.56 -27.14
N GLY A 386 -17.29 13.87 -27.05
CA GLY A 386 -17.81 14.73 -25.98
C GLY A 386 -17.42 14.25 -24.58
N ILE A 387 -18.42 13.97 -23.72
CA ILE A 387 -18.20 13.49 -22.34
C ILE A 387 -17.43 12.16 -22.33
N LEU A 388 -17.72 11.25 -23.26
CA LEU A 388 -16.99 9.98 -23.41
C LEU A 388 -15.53 10.22 -23.81
N GLY A 389 -15.23 11.33 -24.48
CA GLY A 389 -13.86 11.78 -24.77
C GLY A 389 -13.06 12.17 -23.52
N ASN A 390 -13.70 12.83 -22.55
CA ASN A 390 -13.05 13.15 -21.26
C ASN A 390 -12.74 11.87 -20.46
N PHE A 391 -13.69 10.92 -20.43
CA PHE A 391 -13.46 9.61 -19.83
C PHE A 391 -12.34 8.85 -20.54
N LEU A 392 -12.29 8.85 -21.88
CA LEU A 392 -11.23 8.19 -22.66
C LEU A 392 -9.83 8.75 -22.32
N ILE A 393 -9.70 10.06 -22.09
CA ILE A 393 -8.45 10.70 -21.66
C ILE A 393 -8.08 10.32 -20.21
N ALA A 394 -9.05 10.17 -19.31
CA ALA A 394 -8.78 9.71 -17.95
C ALA A 394 -8.40 8.23 -17.91
N ALA A 395 -9.12 7.38 -18.66
CA ALA A 395 -8.85 5.96 -18.84
C ALA A 395 -7.50 5.70 -19.50
N GLY A 396 -7.16 6.47 -20.54
CA GLY A 396 -5.86 6.39 -21.20
C GLY A 396 -4.70 6.78 -20.27
N SER A 397 -4.86 7.81 -19.43
CA SER A 397 -3.85 8.20 -18.44
C SER A 397 -3.54 7.07 -17.46
N VAL A 398 -4.57 6.44 -16.88
CA VAL A 398 -4.42 5.27 -15.99
C VAL A 398 -3.86 4.07 -16.76
N GLY A 399 -4.34 3.84 -17.98
CA GLY A 399 -3.94 2.71 -18.83
C GLY A 399 -2.46 2.73 -19.23
N ILE A 400 -1.90 3.90 -19.58
CA ILE A 400 -0.48 4.04 -19.94
C ILE A 400 0.41 3.69 -18.74
N LEU A 401 0.10 4.21 -17.55
CA LEU A 401 0.83 3.88 -16.33
C LEU A 401 0.67 2.40 -15.95
N TRP A 402 -0.56 1.86 -16.01
CA TRP A 402 -0.81 0.45 -15.73
C TRP A 402 -0.05 -0.47 -16.68
N LEU A 403 0.02 -0.16 -17.98
CA LEU A 403 0.80 -0.91 -18.97
C LEU A 403 2.30 -0.87 -18.67
N GLY A 404 2.84 0.27 -18.22
CA GLY A 404 4.22 0.37 -17.74
C GLY A 404 4.49 -0.51 -16.53
N LEU A 405 3.62 -0.49 -15.52
CA LEU A 405 3.72 -1.33 -14.33
C LEU A 405 3.51 -2.82 -14.64
N TYR A 406 2.65 -3.15 -15.61
CA TYR A 406 2.42 -4.49 -16.12
C TYR A 406 3.64 -5.03 -16.90
N TYR A 407 4.29 -4.19 -17.71
CA TYR A 407 5.57 -4.54 -18.33
C TYR A 407 6.64 -4.89 -17.29
N MET A 408 6.77 -4.05 -16.23
CA MET A 408 7.66 -4.34 -15.11
C MET A 408 7.29 -5.65 -14.39
N PHE A 409 6.00 -5.90 -14.16
CA PHE A 409 5.50 -7.14 -13.57
C PHE A 409 5.89 -8.37 -14.42
N CYS A 410 5.67 -8.32 -15.73
CA CYS A 410 6.02 -9.39 -16.68
C CYS A 410 7.53 -9.64 -16.78
N LYS A 411 8.35 -8.57 -16.73
CA LYS A 411 9.81 -8.66 -16.64
C LYS A 411 10.32 -9.01 -15.23
N LYS A 412 9.43 -9.17 -14.24
CA LYS A 412 9.73 -9.43 -12.82
C LYS A 412 10.62 -8.36 -12.17
N THR A 413 10.60 -7.14 -12.72
CA THR A 413 11.30 -5.97 -12.20
C THR A 413 10.48 -5.36 -11.08
N PHE A 414 10.99 -5.43 -9.84
CA PHE A 414 10.30 -4.94 -8.65
C PHE A 414 11.18 -3.98 -7.86
N VAL A 415 10.81 -2.70 -7.81
CA VAL A 415 11.50 -1.71 -6.98
C VAL A 415 11.20 -2.00 -5.50
N ARG A 416 12.25 -2.24 -4.71
CA ARG A 416 12.16 -2.64 -3.30
C ARG A 416 13.25 -1.97 -2.48
N ILE A 417 12.88 -1.60 -1.26
CA ILE A 417 13.72 -0.94 -0.24
C ILE A 417 13.51 -1.60 1.13
#